data_AF-A0A6C0URK6-F1
#
_entry.id   AF-A0A6C0URK6-F1
#
_cell.length_a   1.000
_cell.length_b   1.000
_cell.length_c   1.000
_cell.angle_alpha   90.00
_cell.angle_beta   90.00
_cell.angle_gamma   90.00
#
_symmetry.space_group_name_H-M   'P 1'
#
loop_
_entity.id
_entity.type
_entity.pdbx_description
1 polymer ?
#
loop_
_entity_poly.entity_id
_entity_poly.type
_entity_poly.pdbx_seq_one_letter_code
_entity_poly.pdbx_strand_id
1 'polypeptide(L)'
;MVLLRETLPDRGIAVRNVVDDAADSYCVESTPLSGGVVTDEWTVFGGSVGYDASVFATDTAAHAFVERVRTTSHDDVLAELAVDTE
;
A
#
# COMPACT_ATOMS: atom_id res chain seq x y z
N MET A 1 -13.02 -7.06 0.32
CA MET A 1 -12.73 -7.81 1.57
C MET A 1 -11.27 -7.59 1.95
N VAL A 2 -10.89 -7.54 3.24
CA VAL A 2 -9.47 -7.38 3.63
C VAL A 2 -8.83 -8.76 3.75
N LEU A 3 -7.73 -8.98 3.05
CA LEU A 3 -7.00 -10.26 3.02
C LEU A 3 -5.83 -10.29 3.98
N LEU A 4 -5.15 -9.15 4.13
CA LEU A 4 -3.96 -9.03 4.98
C LEU A 4 -3.97 -7.64 5.62
N ARG A 5 -3.62 -7.55 6.91
CA ARG A 5 -3.31 -6.28 7.58
C ARG A 5 -2.02 -6.43 8.36
N GLU A 6 -1.14 -5.44 8.25
CA GLU A 6 0.11 -5.41 9.00
C GLU A 6 0.47 -3.99 9.43
N THR A 7 1.03 -3.89 10.63
CA THR A 7 1.54 -2.64 11.19
C THR A 7 3.07 -2.63 11.12
N LEU A 8 3.64 -1.57 10.57
CA LEU A 8 5.08 -1.36 10.44
C LEU A 8 5.50 -0.19 11.36
N PRO A 9 5.61 -0.42 12.68
CA PRO A 9 5.90 0.64 13.65
C PRO A 9 7.25 1.31 13.40
N ASP A 10 8.25 0.57 12.94
CA ASP A 10 9.58 1.09 12.56
C ASP A 10 9.51 2.15 11.45
N ARG A 11 8.44 2.11 10.66
CA ARG A 11 8.21 2.99 9.51
C ARG A 11 7.09 4.00 9.76
N GLY A 12 6.42 3.92 10.92
CA GLY A 12 5.31 4.80 11.26
C GLY A 12 4.10 4.65 10.35
N ILE A 13 3.91 3.48 9.72
CA ILE A 13 2.78 3.22 8.80
C ILE A 13 2.21 1.82 9.03
N ALA A 14 0.96 1.62 8.65
CA ALA A 14 0.33 0.30 8.52
C ALA A 14 -0.09 0.09 7.06
N VAL A 15 -0.04 -1.16 6.62
CA VAL A 15 -0.41 -1.59 5.27
C VAL A 15 -1.43 -2.70 5.32
N ARG A 16 -2.34 -2.73 4.35
CA ARG A 16 -3.30 -3.82 4.20
C ARG A 16 -3.54 -4.14 2.73
N ASN A 17 -3.84 -5.40 2.45
CA ASN A 17 -4.28 -5.86 1.14
C ASN A 17 -5.80 -5.98 1.15
N VAL A 18 -6.46 -5.31 0.21
CA VAL A 18 -7.91 -5.31 0.03
C VAL A 18 -8.24 -5.88 -1.34
N VAL A 19 -9.13 -6.88 -1.36
CA VAL A 19 -9.74 -7.35 -2.59
C VAL A 19 -10.95 -6.49 -2.93
N ASP A 20 -10.92 -5.92 -4.12
CA ASP A 20 -12.04 -5.25 -4.79
C ASP A 20 -12.76 -6.27 -5.65
N ASP A 21 -13.88 -6.79 -5.14
CA ASP A 21 -14.70 -7.80 -5.80
C ASP A 21 -15.40 -7.24 -7.05
N ALA A 22 -15.65 -5.93 -7.10
CA ALA A 22 -16.30 -5.28 -8.23
C ALA A 22 -15.35 -5.15 -9.44
N ALA A 23 -14.07 -4.90 -9.19
CA ALA A 23 -13.03 -4.76 -10.19
C ALA A 23 -12.22 -6.05 -10.41
N ASP A 24 -12.50 -7.13 -9.67
CA ASP A 24 -11.71 -8.37 -9.64
C ASP A 24 -10.20 -8.08 -9.46
N SER A 25 -9.88 -7.19 -8.50
CA SER A 25 -8.52 -6.69 -8.31
C SER A 25 -8.15 -6.58 -6.84
N TYR A 26 -6.86 -6.41 -6.57
CA TYR A 26 -6.27 -6.37 -5.25
C TYR A 26 -5.55 -5.05 -5.10
N CYS A 27 -5.91 -4.24 -4.12
CA CYS A 27 -5.25 -2.98 -3.84
C CYS A 27 -4.50 -3.04 -2.51
N VAL A 28 -3.32 -2.43 -2.49
CA VAL A 28 -2.57 -2.23 -1.25
C VAL A 28 -2.88 -0.85 -0.74
N GLU A 29 -3.44 -0.78 0.45
CA GLU A 29 -3.71 0.45 1.15
C GLU A 29 -2.72 0.65 2.28
N SER A 30 -2.41 1.89 2.58
CA SER A 30 -1.61 2.27 3.73
C SER A 30 -2.26 3.38 4.54
N THR A 31 -1.88 3.44 5.81
CA THR A 31 -2.28 4.52 6.71
C THR A 31 -1.10 4.90 7.60
N PRO A 32 -0.85 6.18 7.84
CA PRO A 32 0.13 6.60 8.82
C PRO A 32 -0.28 6.18 10.24
N LEU A 33 0.69 5.76 11.04
CA LEU A 33 0.50 5.47 12.46
C LEU A 33 0.55 6.79 13.22
N SER A 34 -0.57 7.19 13.81
CA SER A 34 -0.62 8.37 14.67
C SER A 34 -0.28 7.96 16.10
N GLY A 35 0.95 8.25 16.54
CA GLY A 35 1.43 7.84 17.87
C GLY A 35 1.51 6.33 18.07
N GLY A 36 1.74 5.56 17.00
CA GLY A 36 1.77 4.09 17.02
C GLY A 36 0.40 3.42 16.90
N VAL A 37 -0.68 4.18 16.72
CA VAL A 37 -2.03 3.68 16.51
C VAL A 37 -2.40 3.75 15.03
N VAL A 38 -2.94 2.65 14.51
CA VAL A 38 -3.50 2.58 13.15
C VAL A 38 -4.74 3.45 13.08
N THR A 39 -4.80 4.36 12.11
CA THR A 39 -5.99 5.19 11.92
C THR A 39 -7.05 4.43 11.11
N ASP A 40 -8.30 4.90 11.21
CA ASP A 40 -9.40 4.34 10.41
C ASP A 40 -9.38 4.81 8.95
N GLU A 41 -8.53 5.78 8.63
CA GLU A 41 -8.40 6.35 7.30
C GLU A 41 -7.30 5.62 6.52
N TRP A 42 -7.71 4.92 5.46
CA TRP A 42 -6.82 4.16 4.60
C TRP A 42 -6.84 4.76 3.20
N THR A 43 -5.67 4.80 2.59
CA THR A 43 -5.46 5.33 1.25
C THR A 43 -4.66 4.34 0.44
N VAL A 44 -4.99 4.21 -0.85
CA VAL A 44 -4.24 3.34 -1.77
C VAL A 44 -2.79 3.81 -1.82
N PHE A 45 -1.86 2.88 -1.60
CA PHE A 45 -0.43 3.17 -1.66
C PHE A 45 -0.08 3.64 -3.07
N GLY A 46 0.56 4.81 -3.20
CA GLY A 46 0.81 5.43 -4.50
C GLY A 46 -0.46 5.86 -5.26
N GLY A 47 -1.66 5.82 -4.67
CA GLY A 47 -2.89 6.30 -5.31
C GLY A 47 -3.04 7.83 -5.33
N SER A 48 -1.95 8.57 -5.13
CA SER A 48 -1.90 10.03 -5.08
C SER A 48 -1.39 10.61 -6.39
N VAL A 49 -1.70 11.88 -6.65
CA VAL A 49 -1.25 12.57 -7.87
C VAL A 49 0.28 12.50 -8.00
N GLY A 50 0.76 11.99 -9.13
CA GLY A 50 2.19 11.79 -9.40
C GLY A 50 2.72 10.39 -9.07
N TYR A 51 1.86 9.49 -8.59
CA TYR A 51 2.21 8.10 -8.32
C TYR A 51 1.22 7.12 -8.96
N ASP A 52 1.70 5.93 -9.32
CA ASP A 52 0.88 4.81 -9.76
C ASP A 52 0.20 4.15 -8.55
N ALA A 53 -1.11 3.92 -8.69
CA ALA A 53 -1.89 3.24 -7.67
C ALA A 53 -1.44 1.78 -7.56
N SER A 54 -1.19 1.33 -6.33
CA SER A 54 -0.78 -0.05 -6.01
C SER A 54 -1.96 -1.03 -6.13
N VAL A 55 -2.49 -1.17 -7.35
CA VAL A 55 -3.59 -2.05 -7.72
C VAL A 55 -3.05 -3.16 -8.60
N PHE A 56 -3.39 -4.40 -8.26
CA PHE A 56 -2.85 -5.61 -8.84
C PHE A 56 -3.97 -6.54 -9.27
N ALA A 57 -3.76 -7.31 -10.34
CA ALA A 57 -4.73 -8.29 -10.81
C ALA A 57 -4.76 -9.58 -9.96
N THR A 58 -3.75 -9.81 -9.11
CA THR A 58 -3.63 -11.03 -8.31
C THR A 58 -3.20 -10.75 -6.88
N ASP A 59 -3.68 -11.59 -5.95
CA ASP A 59 -3.29 -11.57 -4.54
C ASP A 59 -1.76 -11.70 -4.37
N THR A 60 -1.13 -12.58 -5.14
CA THR A 60 0.32 -12.80 -5.06
C THR A 60 1.12 -11.53 -5.39
N ALA A 61 0.69 -10.75 -6.38
CA ALA A 61 1.34 -9.49 -6.71
C ALA A 61 1.15 -8.44 -5.60
N ALA A 62 -0.06 -8.33 -5.05
CA ALA A 62 -0.33 -7.45 -3.91
C ALA A 62 0.47 -7.86 -2.66
N HIS A 63 0.57 -9.15 -2.37
CA HIS A 63 1.38 -9.67 -1.27
C HIS A 63 2.86 -9.37 -1.46
N ALA A 64 3.41 -9.62 -2.65
CA ALA A 64 4.79 -9.30 -2.98
C ALA A 64 5.08 -7.79 -2.84
N PHE A 65 4.12 -6.93 -3.16
CA PHE A 65 4.25 -5.49 -2.95
C PHE A 65 4.26 -5.14 -1.45
N VAL A 66 3.37 -5.72 -0.64
CA VAL A 66 3.38 -5.55 0.82
C VAL A 66 4.72 -5.99 1.40
N GLU A 67 5.26 -7.13 0.99
CA GLU A 67 6.59 -7.60 1.41
C GLU A 67 7.68 -6.60 1.02
N ARG A 68 7.60 -5.99 -0.16
CA ARG A 68 8.52 -4.95 -0.59
C ARG A 68 8.46 -3.72 0.31
N VAL A 69 7.27 -3.27 0.72
CA VAL A 69 7.09 -2.18 1.69
C VAL A 69 7.68 -2.53 3.06
N ARG A 70 7.77 -3.82 3.42
CA ARG A 70 8.46 -4.27 4.65
C ARG A 70 9.97 -4.11 4.51
N THR A 71 10.53 -4.50 3.37
CA THR A 71 11.99 -4.52 3.14
C THR A 71 12.57 -3.17 2.74
N THR A 72 11.82 -2.36 1.99
CA THR A 72 12.28 -1.13 1.32
C THR A 72 11.55 0.08 1.86
N SER A 73 12.26 1.16 2.21
CA SER A 73 11.72 2.41 2.81
C SER A 73 10.44 2.89 2.13
N HIS A 74 9.45 3.38 2.89
CA HIS A 74 8.16 3.83 2.33
C HIS A 74 8.35 4.88 1.22
N ASP A 75 9.26 5.83 1.44
CA ASP A 75 9.64 6.87 0.47
C ASP A 75 10.27 6.30 -0.80
N ASP A 76 11.07 5.25 -0.67
CA ASP A 76 11.77 4.59 -1.77
C ASP A 76 10.78 3.78 -2.63
N VAL A 77 9.84 3.07 -1.99
CA VAL A 77 8.74 2.40 -2.71
C VAL A 77 7.81 3.41 -3.39
N LEU A 78 7.55 4.56 -2.77
CA LEU A 78 6.81 5.64 -3.43
C LEU A 78 7.59 6.18 -4.63
N ALA A 79 8.90 6.39 -4.51
CA ALA A 79 9.72 6.85 -5.61
C ALA A 79 9.70 5.87 -6.80
N GLU A 80 9.63 4.55 -6.56
CA GLU A 80 9.44 3.56 -7.63
C GLU A 80 8.08 3.67 -8.34
N LEU A 81 7.06 4.13 -7.62
CA LEU A 81 5.72 4.37 -8.17
C LEU A 81 5.57 5.76 -8.79
N ALA A 82 6.59 6.61 -8.69
CA ALA A 82 6.51 7.96 -9.24
C ALA A 82 6.31 7.85 -10.76
N VAL A 83 5.24 8.49 -11.26
CA VAL A 83 4.98 8.53 -12.69
C VAL A 83 5.92 9.57 -13.28
N ASP A 84 6.94 9.15 -14.02
CA ASP A 84 7.82 10.04 -14.79
C ASP A 84 6.93 10.86 -15.74
N THR A 85 6.65 12.09 -15.34
CA THR A 85 5.95 13.05 -16.20
C THR A 85 7.02 13.67 -17.09
N GLU A 86 7.23 13.10 -18.27
CA GLU A 86 7.99 13.71 -19.38
C GLU A 86 7.24 14.90 -19.98
#